data_AF-A0AAU8FR87-F1
#
_entry.id   AF-A0AAU8FR87-F1
#
_cell.length_a   1.000
_cell.length_b   1.000
_cell.length_c   1.000
_cell.angle_alpha   90.00
_cell.angle_beta   90.00
_cell.angle_gamma   90.00
#
_symmetry.space_group_name_H-M   'P 1'
#
loop_
_entity.id
_entity.type
_entity.pdbx_description
1 polymer ?
#
loop_
_entity_poly.entity_id
_entity_poly.type
_entity_poly.pdbx_seq_one_letter_code
_entity_poly.pdbx_strand_id
1 'polypeptide(L)'
;MKEKLLILLSILALTTQIGQAQYLSLSYPKYNSVLQRDGNNQAVVTIAGQLVWGTGANGEIVPGTTISYKIKTLSVNPNVQGPTINLTMAFNGMFYTTTTLTKGWYLVEVMLNGAVYASSKVGVGDVFVIAGQSNAQGIGGQFEPMGGWKLPATAGFPEWIVGINEDYNCTKNLLDNFGEMYPLTDVAIHYNRLGPTGNNVWCYALLGKKISDANGGMPVAFFNTASGSTVTQWYLGAQGLAAPNPYTGGTQFCLGYKQGSLNPADYYGQPYTPLRFTLNCYASLYGVRAVLWHQGEADSDSNVPANYKASSSADYQTKLQFVINKSRTDFGAAISPNILCWVVSKASISKYGPLNNTVRTGQGNVVGGATTGGPDTDYIVGSGGAIAGITYRRDSTHFEENYNGALTWLVNGTTPSATTATKFLPALYHSLPTQLTETNDT
;
A
#
# COMPACT_ATOMS: atom_id res chain seq x y z
N MET A 1 62.23 7.96 -15.25
CA MET A 1 61.20 8.90 -15.74
C MET A 1 60.27 8.25 -16.77
N LYS A 2 60.79 7.53 -17.79
CA LYS A 2 59.98 6.84 -18.80
C LYS A 2 59.00 5.79 -18.24
N GLU A 3 59.41 4.95 -17.29
CA GLU A 3 58.52 3.92 -16.72
C GLU A 3 57.34 4.49 -15.92
N LYS A 4 57.57 5.56 -15.15
CA LYS A 4 56.49 6.25 -14.41
C LYS A 4 55.50 6.94 -15.36
N LEU A 5 55.98 7.44 -16.49
CA LEU A 5 55.14 8.04 -17.53
C LEU A 5 54.30 6.98 -18.26
N LEU A 6 54.87 5.80 -18.53
CA LEU A 6 54.16 4.66 -19.10
C LEU A 6 53.05 4.15 -18.17
N ILE A 7 53.35 3.98 -16.86
CA ILE A 7 52.33 3.59 -15.88
C ILE A 7 51.23 4.65 -15.77
N LEU A 8 51.57 5.94 -15.79
CA LEU A 8 50.59 7.01 -15.75
C LEU A 8 49.71 7.03 -17.01
N LEU A 9 50.27 6.82 -18.21
CA LEU A 9 49.53 6.69 -19.47
C LEU A 9 48.65 5.43 -19.50
N SER A 10 49.11 4.31 -18.94
CA SER A 10 48.30 3.10 -18.80
C SER A 10 47.12 3.30 -17.85
N ILE A 11 47.34 3.97 -16.71
CA ILE A 11 46.27 4.33 -15.75
C ILE A 11 45.32 5.35 -16.39
N LEU A 12 45.84 6.34 -17.14
CA LEU A 12 44.99 7.33 -17.82
C LEU A 12 44.12 6.68 -18.91
N ALA A 13 44.69 5.75 -19.69
CA ALA A 13 43.96 4.98 -20.70
C ALA A 13 42.92 4.01 -20.07
N LEU A 14 43.23 3.44 -18.91
CA LEU A 14 42.27 2.66 -18.11
C LEU A 14 41.18 3.55 -17.48
N THR A 15 41.48 4.81 -17.15
CA THR A 15 40.47 5.78 -16.66
C THR A 15 39.62 6.41 -17.76
N THR A 16 40.10 6.47 -19.02
CA THR A 16 39.26 6.89 -20.17
C THR A 16 38.34 5.78 -20.67
N GLN A 17 38.59 4.54 -20.25
CA GLN A 17 37.67 3.39 -20.42
C GLN A 17 36.64 3.31 -19.28
N ILE A 18 36.55 4.32 -18.39
CA ILE A 18 35.47 4.43 -17.42
C ILE A 18 34.19 4.83 -18.16
N GLY A 19 33.40 3.83 -18.53
CA GLY A 19 31.95 3.93 -18.39
C GLY A 19 31.11 4.12 -19.65
N GLN A 20 31.41 3.48 -20.79
CA GLN A 20 30.35 3.15 -21.76
C GLN A 20 29.60 1.89 -21.25
N ALA A 21 29.05 1.98 -20.05
CA ALA A 21 28.25 0.90 -19.49
C ALA A 21 26.88 0.94 -20.16
N GLN A 22 26.50 -0.15 -20.81
CA GLN A 22 25.12 -0.37 -21.23
C GLN A 22 24.23 -0.14 -20.01
N TYR A 23 23.24 0.75 -20.11
CA TYR A 23 22.29 1.04 -19.04
C TYR A 23 20.89 0.66 -19.50
N LEU A 24 20.38 -0.46 -18.99
CA LEU A 24 18.99 -0.85 -19.14
C LEU A 24 18.29 -0.59 -17.81
N SER A 25 17.28 0.27 -17.85
CA SER A 25 16.42 0.55 -16.71
C SER A 25 15.16 -0.30 -16.83
N LEU A 26 14.96 -1.23 -15.90
CA LEU A 26 13.68 -1.92 -15.75
C LEU A 26 12.74 -1.03 -14.95
N SER A 27 11.72 -0.48 -15.61
CA SER A 27 10.75 0.42 -14.98
C SER A 27 9.66 -0.36 -14.22
N TYR A 28 9.22 -1.50 -14.76
CA TYR A 28 8.18 -2.35 -14.17
C TYR A 28 8.34 -3.83 -14.61
N PRO A 29 8.04 -4.84 -13.75
CA PRO A 29 7.48 -4.72 -12.40
C PRO A 29 8.50 -4.22 -11.37
N LYS A 30 8.02 -3.49 -10.36
CA LYS A 30 8.83 -3.08 -9.21
C LYS A 30 9.19 -4.30 -8.36
N TYR A 31 10.40 -4.31 -7.81
CA TYR A 31 10.87 -5.43 -7.00
C TYR A 31 9.94 -5.64 -5.80
N ASN A 32 9.66 -6.92 -5.51
CA ASN A 32 8.73 -7.42 -4.50
C ASN A 32 7.27 -6.94 -4.63
N SER A 33 6.89 -6.29 -5.74
CA SER A 33 5.50 -5.85 -5.91
C SER A 33 4.53 -7.03 -5.97
N VAL A 34 3.30 -6.81 -5.47
CA VAL A 34 2.19 -7.75 -5.60
C VAL A 34 1.10 -7.10 -6.42
N LEU A 35 0.67 -7.76 -7.49
CA LEU A 35 -0.49 -7.37 -8.29
C LEU A 35 -1.73 -8.13 -7.81
N GLN A 36 -2.83 -7.41 -7.70
CA GLN A 36 -4.14 -7.94 -7.35
C GLN A 36 -4.61 -8.92 -8.42
N ARG A 37 -4.83 -10.17 -8.00
CA ARG A 37 -5.45 -11.20 -8.83
C ARG A 37 -6.94 -10.93 -9.07
N ASP A 38 -7.45 -11.43 -10.17
CA ASP A 38 -8.86 -11.46 -10.52
C ASP A 38 -9.59 -12.69 -9.94
N GLY A 39 -10.87 -12.83 -10.28
CA GLY A 39 -11.69 -13.97 -9.87
C GLY A 39 -11.21 -15.33 -10.41
N ASN A 40 -10.37 -15.34 -11.45
CA ASN A 40 -9.73 -16.54 -12.01
C ASN A 40 -8.35 -16.82 -11.38
N ASN A 41 -7.99 -16.12 -10.30
CA ASN A 41 -6.68 -16.16 -9.67
C ASN A 41 -5.54 -15.76 -10.61
N GLN A 42 -5.76 -14.78 -11.48
CA GLN A 42 -4.75 -14.30 -12.43
C GLN A 42 -4.58 -12.78 -12.36
N ALA A 43 -3.41 -12.27 -12.74
CA ALA A 43 -3.19 -10.85 -12.97
C ALA A 43 -2.41 -10.63 -14.25
N VAL A 44 -2.69 -9.51 -14.91
CA VAL A 44 -1.89 -9.03 -16.04
C VAL A 44 -0.68 -8.30 -15.48
N VAL A 45 0.51 -8.82 -15.77
CA VAL A 45 1.78 -8.22 -15.40
C VAL A 45 2.35 -7.50 -16.62
N THR A 46 2.62 -6.22 -16.44
CA THR A 46 3.37 -5.43 -17.42
C THR A 46 4.87 -5.71 -17.25
N ILE A 47 5.62 -5.74 -18.33
CA ILE A 47 7.08 -5.75 -18.32
C ILE A 47 7.50 -4.59 -19.19
N ALA A 48 8.11 -3.58 -18.58
CA ALA A 48 8.44 -2.34 -19.26
C ALA A 48 9.76 -1.76 -18.77
N GLY A 49 10.50 -1.15 -19.69
CA GLY A 49 11.76 -0.51 -19.39
C GLY A 49 12.33 0.22 -20.59
N GLN A 50 13.56 0.66 -20.44
CA GLN A 50 14.30 1.37 -21.47
C GLN A 50 15.74 0.90 -21.52
N LEU A 51 16.23 0.61 -22.71
CA LEU A 51 17.66 0.57 -23.00
C LEU A 51 18.12 2.00 -23.29
N VAL A 52 18.79 2.63 -22.32
CA VAL A 52 19.21 4.04 -22.41
C VAL A 52 20.53 4.19 -23.16
N TRP A 53 21.43 3.22 -22.99
CA TRP A 53 22.71 3.17 -23.71
C TRP A 53 22.86 1.79 -24.38
N GLY A 54 22.96 1.81 -25.71
CA GLY A 54 23.25 0.63 -26.52
C GLY A 54 24.73 0.23 -26.49
N THR A 55 25.09 -0.78 -27.28
CA THR A 55 26.46 -1.32 -27.31
C THR A 55 27.37 -0.63 -28.33
N GLY A 56 26.92 0.47 -28.95
CA GLY A 56 27.62 1.15 -30.04
C GLY A 56 28.62 2.20 -29.54
N ALA A 57 29.50 2.65 -30.43
CA ALA A 57 30.61 3.56 -30.11
C ALA A 57 30.18 4.91 -29.50
N ASN A 58 28.91 5.32 -29.68
CA ASN A 58 28.33 6.57 -29.16
C ASN A 58 27.05 6.33 -28.34
N GLY A 59 26.85 5.12 -27.80
CA GLY A 59 25.60 4.77 -27.09
C GLY A 59 24.43 4.38 -27.98
N GLU A 60 24.65 4.34 -29.28
CA GLU A 60 23.67 3.85 -30.24
C GLU A 60 23.34 2.38 -29.96
N ILE A 61 22.06 2.06 -30.13
CA ILE A 61 21.58 0.69 -30.12
C ILE A 61 22.07 0.03 -31.41
N VAL A 62 23.04 -0.88 -31.27
CA VAL A 62 23.66 -1.55 -32.42
C VAL A 62 22.62 -2.45 -33.12
N PRO A 63 22.59 -2.48 -34.46
CA PRO A 63 21.78 -3.43 -35.21
C PRO A 63 22.00 -4.87 -34.70
N GLY A 64 20.92 -5.57 -34.39
CA GLY A 64 20.97 -6.91 -33.79
C GLY A 64 20.94 -6.95 -32.26
N THR A 65 20.88 -5.79 -31.58
CA THR A 65 20.56 -5.75 -30.14
C THR A 65 19.18 -6.34 -29.92
N THR A 66 19.09 -7.35 -29.07
CA THR A 66 17.82 -8.02 -28.73
C THR A 66 17.51 -7.84 -27.25
N ILE A 67 16.25 -7.51 -26.98
CA ILE A 67 15.67 -7.56 -25.65
C ILE A 67 14.69 -8.73 -25.63
N SER A 68 14.76 -9.54 -24.57
CA SER A 68 13.80 -10.61 -24.33
C SER A 68 13.51 -10.71 -22.84
N TYR A 69 12.50 -11.49 -22.46
CA TYR A 69 12.26 -11.79 -21.06
C TYR A 69 11.96 -13.27 -20.87
N LYS A 70 12.13 -13.74 -19.65
CA LYS A 70 11.64 -15.04 -19.20
C LYS A 70 11.14 -14.93 -17.77
N ILE A 71 10.26 -15.86 -17.41
CA ILE A 71 9.60 -15.86 -16.10
C ILE A 71 9.88 -17.19 -15.42
N LYS A 72 10.37 -17.12 -14.19
CA LYS A 72 10.57 -18.29 -13.32
C LYS A 72 9.53 -18.26 -12.22
N THR A 73 8.82 -19.37 -12.00
CA THR A 73 7.99 -19.50 -10.79
C THR A 73 8.88 -19.67 -9.56
N LEU A 74 8.50 -19.02 -8.46
CA LEU A 74 9.17 -19.12 -7.14
C LEU A 74 8.27 -19.76 -6.08
N SER A 75 6.98 -19.89 -6.37
CA SER A 75 5.94 -20.37 -5.44
C SER A 75 5.58 -21.84 -5.62
N VAL A 76 6.18 -22.52 -6.60
CA VAL A 76 6.08 -23.96 -6.80
C VAL A 76 7.47 -24.55 -6.64
N ASN A 77 7.58 -25.62 -5.85
CA ASN A 77 8.72 -26.52 -5.91
C ASN A 77 8.32 -27.67 -6.85
N PRO A 78 8.97 -27.85 -8.02
CA PRO A 78 10.16 -27.16 -8.49
C PRO A 78 9.88 -25.78 -9.11
N ASN A 79 10.88 -24.88 -9.03
CA ASN A 79 10.89 -23.64 -9.81
C ASN A 79 10.84 -24.01 -11.30
N VAL A 80 9.78 -23.60 -11.99
CA VAL A 80 9.59 -23.86 -13.42
C VAL A 80 10.05 -22.63 -14.18
N GLN A 81 11.01 -22.83 -15.09
CA GLN A 81 11.47 -21.79 -16.00
C GLN A 81 10.58 -21.76 -17.24
N GLY A 82 9.95 -20.62 -17.49
CA GLY A 82 9.22 -20.35 -18.73
C GLY A 82 10.15 -20.14 -19.94
N PRO A 83 9.58 -20.13 -21.16
CA PRO A 83 10.34 -19.86 -22.37
C PRO A 83 10.88 -18.43 -22.39
N THR A 84 11.97 -18.22 -23.14
CA THR A 84 12.45 -16.88 -23.48
C THR A 84 11.57 -16.30 -24.59
N ILE A 85 11.03 -15.10 -24.37
CA ILE A 85 10.15 -14.40 -25.30
C ILE A 85 10.82 -13.09 -25.73
N ASN A 86 11.00 -12.91 -27.03
CA ASN A 86 11.57 -11.69 -27.59
C ASN A 86 10.61 -10.51 -27.44
N LEU A 87 11.17 -9.33 -27.15
CA LEU A 87 10.45 -8.07 -27.03
C LEU A 87 10.75 -7.18 -28.22
N THR A 88 9.72 -6.45 -28.66
CA THR A 88 9.92 -5.33 -29.58
C THR A 88 10.44 -4.14 -28.80
N MET A 89 11.45 -3.49 -29.35
CA MET A 89 12.04 -2.26 -28.79
C MET A 89 11.82 -1.12 -29.76
N ALA A 90 11.32 0.00 -29.26
CA ALA A 90 11.20 1.24 -30.01
C ALA A 90 12.59 1.85 -30.30
N PHE A 91 12.66 2.78 -31.24
CA PHE A 91 13.91 3.41 -31.67
C PHE A 91 14.66 4.11 -30.51
N ASN A 92 13.92 4.63 -29.52
CA ASN A 92 14.47 5.24 -28.31
C ASN A 92 14.79 4.25 -27.18
N GLY A 93 14.86 2.95 -27.48
CA GLY A 93 15.20 1.89 -26.54
C GLY A 93 14.06 1.46 -25.60
N MET A 94 12.87 2.06 -25.71
CA MET A 94 11.72 1.69 -24.88
C MET A 94 11.17 0.32 -25.30
N PHE A 95 10.87 -0.52 -24.33
CA PHE A 95 10.15 -1.77 -24.57
C PHE A 95 9.03 -1.91 -23.56
N TYR A 96 7.93 -2.51 -24.00
CA TYR A 96 6.85 -2.92 -23.11
C TYR A 96 6.13 -4.15 -23.64
N THR A 97 5.63 -4.98 -22.74
CA THR A 97 4.68 -6.04 -23.04
C THR A 97 3.80 -6.31 -21.83
N THR A 98 2.77 -7.13 -22.02
CA THR A 98 1.97 -7.68 -20.93
C THR A 98 1.90 -9.19 -21.03
N THR A 99 1.80 -9.84 -19.89
CA THR A 99 1.59 -11.28 -19.80
C THR A 99 0.68 -11.59 -18.62
N THR A 100 -0.10 -12.66 -18.71
CA THR A 100 -1.01 -13.06 -17.64
C THR A 100 -0.35 -14.14 -16.80
N LEU A 101 -0.23 -13.88 -15.50
CA LEU A 101 0.29 -14.82 -14.52
C LEU A 101 -0.81 -15.26 -13.56
N THR A 102 -0.79 -16.53 -13.18
CA THR A 102 -1.63 -17.06 -12.09
C THR A 102 -1.12 -16.59 -10.73
N LYS A 103 -1.88 -16.77 -9.65
CA LYS A 103 -1.43 -16.47 -8.29
C LYS A 103 -0.11 -17.17 -7.95
N GLY A 104 0.79 -16.45 -7.28
CA GLY A 104 2.12 -16.95 -6.91
C GLY A 104 3.21 -15.89 -7.01
N TRP A 105 4.41 -16.23 -6.51
CA TRP A 105 5.64 -15.46 -6.73
C TRP A 105 6.37 -15.91 -7.99
N TYR A 106 6.97 -14.93 -8.67
CA TYR A 106 7.74 -15.09 -9.89
C TYR A 106 9.01 -14.23 -9.87
N LEU A 107 10.04 -14.66 -10.60
CA LEU A 107 11.17 -13.83 -10.99
C LEU A 107 11.04 -13.52 -12.48
N VAL A 108 10.85 -12.24 -12.81
CA VAL A 108 10.92 -11.74 -14.18
C VAL A 108 12.36 -11.37 -14.46
N GLU A 109 12.97 -12.02 -15.44
CA GLU A 109 14.32 -11.70 -15.90
C GLU A 109 14.24 -11.08 -17.29
N VAL A 110 14.71 -9.85 -17.41
CA VAL A 110 14.89 -9.18 -18.70
C VAL A 110 16.31 -9.43 -19.17
N MET A 111 16.40 -9.92 -20.40
CA MET A 111 17.62 -10.36 -21.04
C MET A 111 18.03 -9.35 -22.10
N LEU A 112 19.31 -9.00 -22.13
CA LEU A 112 19.95 -8.23 -23.20
C LEU A 112 20.90 -9.17 -23.94
N ASN A 113 20.68 -9.37 -25.24
CA ASN A 113 21.49 -10.26 -26.09
C ASN A 113 21.66 -11.69 -25.50
N GLY A 114 20.60 -12.21 -24.88
CA GLY A 114 20.58 -13.55 -24.27
C GLY A 114 21.20 -13.67 -22.88
N ALA A 115 21.76 -12.59 -22.31
CA ALA A 115 22.26 -12.53 -20.94
C ALA A 115 21.25 -11.85 -20.01
N VAL A 116 21.08 -12.34 -18.78
CA VAL A 116 20.23 -11.67 -17.77
C VAL A 116 20.86 -10.33 -17.46
N TYR A 117 20.12 -9.24 -17.68
CA TYR A 117 20.58 -7.90 -17.37
C TYR A 117 19.88 -7.35 -16.13
N ALA A 118 18.56 -7.45 -16.09
CA ALA A 118 17.75 -6.98 -14.96
C ALA A 118 16.80 -8.08 -14.51
N SER A 119 16.45 -8.08 -13.24
CA SER A 119 15.43 -8.98 -12.72
C SER A 119 14.58 -8.30 -11.67
N SER A 120 13.33 -8.76 -11.54
CA SER A 120 12.40 -8.26 -10.54
C SER A 120 11.52 -9.39 -10.02
N LYS A 121 11.46 -9.52 -8.69
CA LYS A 121 10.57 -10.45 -8.00
C LYS A 121 9.17 -9.85 -7.97
N VAL A 122 8.17 -10.54 -8.51
CA VAL A 122 6.80 -10.04 -8.61
C VAL A 122 5.80 -11.12 -8.18
N GLY A 123 4.78 -10.70 -7.45
CA GLY A 123 3.72 -11.55 -6.93
C GLY A 123 2.39 -11.29 -7.64
N VAL A 124 1.60 -12.33 -7.81
CA VAL A 124 0.16 -12.23 -8.10
C VAL A 124 -0.60 -12.75 -6.89
N GLY A 125 -1.39 -11.90 -6.26
CA GLY A 125 -1.96 -12.16 -4.94
C GLY A 125 -3.06 -11.18 -4.57
N ASP A 126 -3.24 -10.91 -3.27
CA ASP A 126 -4.22 -9.94 -2.80
C ASP A 126 -3.54 -8.67 -2.27
N VAL A 127 -4.11 -7.51 -2.59
CA VAL A 127 -3.62 -6.19 -2.24
C VAL A 127 -4.67 -5.46 -1.42
N PHE A 128 -4.33 -5.01 -0.22
CA PHE A 128 -5.27 -4.34 0.68
C PHE A 128 -4.79 -2.93 1.03
N VAL A 129 -5.74 -2.02 1.16
CA VAL A 129 -5.52 -0.69 1.74
C VAL A 129 -6.19 -0.65 3.10
N ILE A 130 -5.51 -0.17 4.11
CA ILE A 130 -6.02 -0.07 5.48
C ILE A 130 -6.44 1.38 5.73
N ALA A 131 -7.62 1.58 6.30
CA ALA A 131 -8.12 2.87 6.73
C ALA A 131 -8.81 2.76 8.10
N GLY A 132 -8.92 3.88 8.81
CA GLY A 132 -9.53 3.92 10.14
C GLY A 132 -8.68 4.68 11.15
N GLN A 133 -8.67 4.23 12.41
CA GLN A 133 -8.01 4.95 13.51
C GLN A 133 -6.74 4.26 14.03
N SER A 134 -6.28 4.62 15.23
CA SER A 134 -5.03 4.17 15.84
C SER A 134 -4.85 2.65 15.92
N ASN A 135 -5.90 1.87 16.18
CA ASN A 135 -5.84 0.40 16.12
C ASN A 135 -5.58 -0.13 14.70
N ALA A 136 -6.02 0.59 13.67
CA ALA A 136 -5.69 0.26 12.28
C ALA A 136 -4.33 0.83 11.87
N GLN A 137 -3.95 2.00 12.38
CA GLN A 137 -2.66 2.64 12.08
C GLN A 137 -1.48 1.86 12.66
N GLY A 138 -1.71 1.14 13.75
CA GLY A 138 -0.65 0.68 14.63
C GLY A 138 -0.09 1.84 15.45
N ILE A 139 0.60 1.52 16.53
CA ILE A 139 1.18 2.51 17.44
C ILE A 139 2.66 2.23 17.57
N GLY A 140 3.49 3.24 17.27
CA GLY A 140 4.94 3.18 17.44
C GLY A 140 5.46 4.18 18.47
N GLY A 141 6.71 3.99 18.92
CA GLY A 141 7.65 5.03 19.36
C GLY A 141 7.36 5.84 20.62
N GLN A 142 6.17 6.45 20.74
CA GLN A 142 5.84 7.37 21.84
C GLN A 142 5.45 6.66 23.15
N PHE A 143 5.27 5.35 23.10
CA PHE A 143 5.01 4.50 24.27
C PHE A 143 6.12 3.45 24.47
N GLU A 144 7.28 3.63 23.80
CA GLU A 144 8.51 2.84 23.99
C GLU A 144 9.02 2.76 25.45
N PRO A 145 8.79 3.70 26.39
CA PRO A 145 9.23 3.50 27.78
C PRO A 145 8.48 2.36 28.49
N MET A 146 7.47 1.75 27.85
CA MET A 146 6.59 0.76 28.47
C MET A 146 6.98 -0.70 28.16
N GLY A 147 8.14 -0.95 27.53
CA GLY A 147 8.85 -2.24 27.57
C GLY A 147 8.09 -3.50 27.09
N GLY A 148 7.06 -3.37 26.25
CA GLY A 148 6.08 -4.46 26.03
C GLY A 148 5.67 -4.75 24.58
N TRP A 149 6.20 -4.06 23.57
CA TRP A 149 5.85 -4.32 22.16
C TRP A 149 6.42 -5.67 21.72
N LYS A 150 5.54 -6.55 21.24
CA LYS A 150 5.88 -7.86 20.68
C LYS A 150 5.09 -8.01 19.39
N LEU A 151 5.67 -7.48 18.31
CA LEU A 151 5.22 -7.80 16.98
C LEU A 151 5.24 -9.33 16.77
N PRO A 152 4.39 -9.89 15.90
CA PRO A 152 4.33 -11.33 15.67
C PRO A 152 5.72 -11.89 15.36
N ALA A 153 6.09 -12.99 16.02
CA ALA A 153 7.40 -13.61 15.81
C ALA A 153 7.60 -13.92 14.33
N THR A 154 8.70 -13.47 13.71
CA THR A 154 8.90 -13.62 12.26
C THR A 154 9.33 -15.03 11.83
N ALA A 155 9.71 -15.88 12.79
CA ALA A 155 10.08 -17.27 12.53
C ALA A 155 8.90 -18.07 11.95
N GLY A 156 9.07 -18.63 10.75
CA GLY A 156 8.04 -19.43 10.06
C GLY A 156 6.99 -18.61 9.30
N PHE A 157 7.14 -17.28 9.23
CA PHE A 157 6.34 -16.45 8.33
C PHE A 157 7.00 -16.39 6.96
N PRO A 158 6.26 -16.69 5.87
CA PRO A 158 6.82 -16.59 4.53
C PRO A 158 7.08 -15.12 4.18
N GLU A 159 8.09 -14.83 3.37
CA GLU A 159 8.42 -13.49 2.82
C GLU A 159 7.31 -12.89 1.92
N TRP A 160 6.15 -13.53 1.89
CA TRP A 160 5.09 -13.29 0.92
C TRP A 160 4.13 -12.18 1.34
N ILE A 161 4.30 -11.66 2.55
CA ILE A 161 3.53 -10.52 3.05
C ILE A 161 4.40 -9.28 2.93
N VAL A 162 3.98 -8.32 2.12
CA VAL A 162 4.78 -7.16 1.76
C VAL A 162 4.03 -5.84 1.97
N GLY A 163 4.78 -4.75 2.01
CA GLY A 163 4.24 -3.39 2.15
C GLY A 163 5.30 -2.36 1.80
N ILE A 164 5.00 -1.10 2.06
CA ILE A 164 5.87 0.05 1.74
C ILE A 164 6.37 0.70 3.04
N ASN A 165 7.62 1.15 3.09
CA ASN A 165 8.24 1.76 4.28
C ASN A 165 8.31 3.29 4.16
N GLU A 166 7.48 3.86 3.30
CA GLU A 166 7.48 5.29 3.02
C GLU A 166 6.61 6.06 4.01
N ASP A 167 7.11 7.20 4.47
CA ASP A 167 6.35 8.16 5.26
C ASP A 167 5.83 9.28 4.36
N TYR A 168 4.63 9.09 3.84
CA TYR A 168 3.88 10.14 3.15
C TYR A 168 2.72 10.65 3.99
N ASN A 169 2.82 10.46 5.31
CA ASN A 169 1.92 11.13 6.22
C ASN A 169 1.99 12.64 5.96
N CYS A 170 0.84 13.30 5.94
CA CYS A 170 0.75 14.74 5.80
C CYS A 170 1.18 15.34 4.44
N THR A 171 1.53 14.53 3.44
CA THR A 171 1.87 14.99 2.09
C THR A 171 0.61 15.23 1.24
N LYS A 172 0.61 16.30 0.42
CA LYS A 172 -0.45 16.59 -0.58
C LYS A 172 -0.05 16.23 -2.02
N ASN A 173 1.24 16.14 -2.30
CA ASN A 173 1.74 15.85 -3.64
C ASN A 173 1.66 14.35 -3.94
N LEU A 174 1.37 14.02 -5.20
CA LEU A 174 1.56 12.67 -5.70
C LEU A 174 3.06 12.35 -5.71
N LEU A 175 3.43 11.07 -5.67
CA LEU A 175 4.84 10.69 -5.64
C LEU A 175 5.47 10.80 -7.00
N ASP A 176 6.69 11.30 -6.99
CA ASP A 176 7.56 11.32 -8.17
C ASP A 176 8.16 9.94 -8.45
N ASN A 177 8.16 9.04 -7.45
CA ASN A 177 8.63 7.66 -7.59
C ASN A 177 7.89 6.70 -6.65
N PHE A 178 7.60 5.49 -7.13
CA PHE A 178 7.00 4.42 -6.34
C PHE A 178 8.08 3.42 -5.94
N GLY A 179 8.29 3.26 -4.64
CA GLY A 179 9.29 2.39 -4.05
C GLY A 179 9.03 0.90 -4.28
N GLU A 180 10.04 0.11 -3.93
CA GLU A 180 9.94 -1.34 -3.83
C GLU A 180 9.16 -1.72 -2.57
N MET A 181 8.52 -2.89 -2.59
CA MET A 181 7.87 -3.40 -1.38
C MET A 181 8.86 -4.20 -0.54
N TYR A 182 8.73 -4.14 0.77
CA TYR A 182 9.55 -4.92 1.68
C TYR A 182 8.75 -6.04 2.35
N PRO A 183 9.36 -7.19 2.67
CA PRO A 183 8.70 -8.22 3.45
C PRO A 183 8.41 -7.73 4.87
N LEU A 184 7.16 -7.82 5.33
CA LEU A 184 6.78 -7.42 6.70
C LEU A 184 7.47 -8.26 7.77
N THR A 185 8.18 -9.34 7.41
CA THR A 185 9.00 -10.18 8.30
C THR A 185 10.44 -9.70 8.42
N ASP A 186 10.87 -8.69 7.66
CA ASP A 186 12.22 -8.16 7.70
C ASP A 186 12.46 -7.43 9.04
N VAL A 187 13.23 -8.08 9.92
CA VAL A 187 13.54 -7.59 11.28
C VAL A 187 14.21 -6.22 11.30
N ALA A 188 14.93 -5.82 10.26
CA ALA A 188 15.61 -4.51 10.21
C ALA A 188 14.62 -3.35 10.10
N ILE A 189 13.44 -3.61 9.54
CA ILE A 189 12.39 -2.61 9.29
C ILE A 189 11.02 -3.03 9.82
N HIS A 190 10.94 -4.15 10.54
CA HIS A 190 9.73 -4.69 11.16
C HIS A 190 9.08 -3.71 12.15
N TYR A 191 9.90 -2.99 12.91
CA TYR A 191 9.47 -1.93 13.81
C TYR A 191 9.32 -0.56 13.11
N ASN A 192 9.66 -0.50 11.83
CA ASN A 192 9.53 0.68 11.00
C ASN A 192 8.16 0.73 10.34
N ARG A 193 7.87 1.80 9.61
CA ARG A 193 6.54 2.15 9.12
C ARG A 193 5.96 1.13 8.14
N LEU A 194 4.66 0.89 8.28
CA LEU A 194 3.85 0.38 7.18
C LEU A 194 3.16 1.59 6.55
N GLY A 195 3.74 2.11 5.48
CA GLY A 195 3.34 3.38 4.88
C GLY A 195 1.99 3.35 4.17
N PRO A 196 1.43 4.54 3.85
CA PRO A 196 2.05 5.86 4.09
C PRO A 196 1.92 6.43 5.52
N THR A 197 0.96 5.98 6.34
CA THR A 197 0.69 6.58 7.66
C THR A 197 0.86 5.62 8.83
N GLY A 198 0.98 4.30 8.58
CA GLY A 198 1.11 3.30 9.62
C GLY A 198 2.40 3.46 10.40
N ASN A 199 2.30 3.34 11.71
CA ASN A 199 3.45 3.57 12.59
C ASN A 199 4.38 2.36 12.66
N ASN A 200 3.87 1.17 12.38
CA ASN A 200 4.62 -0.08 12.25
C ASN A 200 3.83 -1.13 11.45
N VAL A 201 4.41 -2.32 11.25
CA VAL A 201 3.76 -3.46 10.58
C VAL A 201 2.53 -4.00 11.31
N TRP A 202 2.41 -3.72 12.61
CA TRP A 202 1.25 -4.03 13.45
C TRP A 202 0.75 -5.48 13.29
N CYS A 203 -0.58 -5.66 13.21
CA CYS A 203 -1.25 -6.92 12.98
C CYS A 203 -1.12 -7.46 11.55
N TYR A 204 -0.64 -6.65 10.60
CA TYR A 204 -0.81 -6.91 9.17
C TYR A 204 0.05 -8.05 8.66
N ALA A 205 1.21 -8.30 9.28
CA ALA A 205 2.01 -9.48 9.01
C ALA A 205 1.21 -10.78 9.27
N LEU A 206 0.50 -10.85 10.41
CA LEU A 206 -0.30 -12.02 10.74
C LEU A 206 -1.58 -12.13 9.91
N LEU A 207 -2.27 -11.00 9.69
CA LEU A 207 -3.44 -10.96 8.79
C LEU A 207 -3.06 -11.48 7.39
N GLY A 208 -1.97 -10.96 6.82
CA GLY A 208 -1.45 -11.39 5.53
C GLY A 208 -1.08 -12.87 5.51
N LYS A 209 -0.44 -13.39 6.55
CA LYS A 209 -0.14 -14.82 6.65
C LYS A 209 -1.40 -15.66 6.56
N LYS A 210 -2.43 -15.34 7.34
CA LYS A 210 -3.64 -16.17 7.33
C LYS A 210 -4.41 -16.07 6.01
N ILE A 211 -4.44 -14.88 5.40
CA ILE A 211 -4.99 -14.71 4.04
C ILE A 211 -4.20 -15.57 3.05
N SER A 212 -2.86 -15.51 3.10
CA SER A 212 -1.97 -16.30 2.26
C SER A 212 -2.22 -17.80 2.42
N ASP A 213 -2.19 -18.30 3.67
CA ASP A 213 -2.40 -19.71 4.00
C ASP A 213 -3.78 -20.21 3.52
N ALA A 214 -4.84 -19.43 3.77
CA ALA A 214 -6.20 -19.76 3.33
C ALA A 214 -6.35 -19.78 1.80
N ASN A 215 -5.39 -19.20 1.07
CA ASN A 215 -5.39 -19.12 -0.38
C ASN A 215 -4.22 -19.91 -1.01
N GLY A 216 -3.64 -20.87 -0.29
CA GLY A 216 -2.61 -21.77 -0.81
C GLY A 216 -1.23 -21.13 -0.95
N GLY A 217 -0.88 -20.21 -0.04
CA GLY A 217 0.46 -19.62 0.03
C GLY A 217 0.74 -18.53 -0.99
N MET A 218 -0.26 -17.70 -1.32
CA MET A 218 -0.07 -16.63 -2.30
C MET A 218 0.50 -15.34 -1.66
N PRO A 219 1.13 -14.45 -2.46
CA PRO A 219 1.54 -13.12 -2.00
C PRO A 219 0.38 -12.27 -1.46
N VAL A 220 0.67 -11.40 -0.48
CA VAL A 220 -0.28 -10.40 0.05
C VAL A 220 0.44 -9.07 0.25
N ALA A 221 -0.13 -7.96 -0.20
CA ALA A 221 0.39 -6.61 0.04
C ALA A 221 -0.55 -5.74 0.88
N PHE A 222 0.03 -4.89 1.72
CA PHE A 222 -0.71 -3.90 2.52
C PHE A 222 -0.16 -2.48 2.33
N PHE A 223 -1.08 -1.52 2.28
CA PHE A 223 -0.80 -0.08 2.38
C PHE A 223 -1.62 0.51 3.52
N ASN A 224 -1.00 1.16 4.49
CA ASN A 224 -1.68 1.68 5.67
C ASN A 224 -1.87 3.19 5.64
N THR A 225 -3.14 3.60 5.61
CA THR A 225 -3.59 4.99 5.53
C THR A 225 -4.38 5.44 6.76
N ALA A 226 -4.48 4.58 7.78
CA ALA A 226 -5.22 4.87 9.00
C ALA A 226 -4.54 5.98 9.83
N SER A 227 -5.35 6.71 10.59
CA SER A 227 -4.91 7.83 11.42
C SER A 227 -5.88 8.02 12.58
N GLY A 228 -5.36 8.14 13.81
CA GLY A 228 -6.18 8.30 15.02
C GLY A 228 -7.17 9.47 14.94
N SER A 229 -8.47 9.18 14.75
CA SER A 229 -9.52 10.19 14.58
C SER A 229 -10.93 9.59 14.75
N THR A 230 -11.97 10.44 14.73
CA THR A 230 -13.37 10.01 14.59
C THR A 230 -13.79 9.89 13.13
N VAL A 231 -14.98 9.34 12.87
CA VAL A 231 -15.62 9.33 11.55
C VAL A 231 -15.88 10.75 11.02
N THR A 232 -16.11 11.73 11.91
CA THR A 232 -16.32 13.14 11.53
C THR A 232 -15.08 13.73 10.89
N GLN A 233 -13.89 13.42 11.40
CA GLN A 233 -12.63 13.90 10.82
C GLN A 233 -12.40 13.30 9.43
N TRP A 234 -12.67 12.00 9.25
CA TRP A 234 -12.63 11.36 7.92
C TRP A 234 -13.63 11.99 6.95
N TYR A 235 -14.84 12.30 7.40
CA TYR A 235 -15.87 12.96 6.60
C TYR A 235 -15.47 14.38 6.17
N LEU A 236 -14.93 15.19 7.08
CA LEU A 236 -14.42 16.54 6.77
C LEU A 236 -13.21 16.47 5.83
N GLY A 237 -12.28 15.53 6.08
CA GLY A 237 -11.14 15.29 5.22
C GLY A 237 -11.55 14.86 3.81
N ALA A 238 -12.55 13.99 3.66
CA ALA A 238 -13.06 13.57 2.36
C ALA A 238 -13.66 14.74 1.55
N GLN A 239 -14.13 15.79 2.21
CA GLN A 239 -14.62 17.03 1.59
C GLN A 239 -13.50 18.04 1.26
N GLY A 240 -12.25 17.76 1.65
CA GLY A 240 -11.15 18.71 1.51
C GLY A 240 -11.26 19.90 2.49
N LEU A 241 -11.93 19.71 3.63
CA LEU A 241 -12.13 20.75 4.65
C LEU A 241 -11.10 20.65 5.78
N ALA A 242 -11.12 21.64 6.67
CA ALA A 242 -10.47 21.56 7.96
C ALA A 242 -11.07 20.40 8.77
N ALA A 243 -10.19 19.60 9.36
CA ALA A 243 -10.52 18.46 10.19
C ALA A 243 -9.61 18.49 11.43
N PRO A 244 -9.92 19.32 12.43
CA PRO A 244 -9.15 19.37 13.66
C PRO A 244 -9.17 18.00 14.38
N ASN A 245 -8.01 17.57 14.86
CA ASN A 245 -7.88 16.30 15.58
C ASN A 245 -8.33 16.47 17.03
N PRO A 246 -9.31 15.67 17.51
CA PRO A 246 -9.85 15.79 18.86
C PRO A 246 -8.81 15.50 19.95
N TYR A 247 -7.74 14.76 19.64
CA TYR A 247 -6.70 14.38 20.59
C TYR A 247 -5.54 15.38 20.69
N THR A 248 -5.53 16.44 19.89
CA THR A 248 -4.47 17.46 19.87
C THR A 248 -4.98 18.86 20.22
N GLY A 249 -6.01 18.93 21.07
CA GLY A 249 -6.63 20.19 21.47
C GLY A 249 -7.36 20.91 20.33
N GLY A 250 -7.82 20.18 19.31
CA GLY A 250 -8.49 20.76 18.15
C GLY A 250 -7.53 21.34 17.10
N THR A 251 -6.27 20.91 17.10
CA THR A 251 -5.30 21.31 16.07
C THR A 251 -5.58 20.55 14.78
N GLN A 252 -5.49 21.23 13.63
CA GLN A 252 -5.57 20.59 12.30
C GLN A 252 -4.59 19.41 12.21
N PHE A 253 -5.02 18.28 11.62
CA PHE A 253 -4.09 17.18 11.33
C PHE A 253 -2.85 17.71 10.64
N CYS A 254 -1.69 17.19 11.03
CA CYS A 254 -0.41 17.48 10.40
C CYS A 254 0.17 18.89 10.57
N LEU A 255 -0.50 19.78 11.30
CA LEU A 255 0.04 21.12 11.56
C LEU A 255 1.41 21.04 12.25
N GLY A 256 2.43 21.62 11.62
CA GLY A 256 3.82 21.59 12.12
C GLY A 256 4.48 20.20 12.11
N TYR A 257 3.87 19.20 11.45
CA TYR A 257 4.44 17.86 11.38
C TYR A 257 5.83 17.89 10.73
N LYS A 258 6.85 17.37 11.44
CA LYS A 258 8.26 17.34 10.99
C LYS A 258 8.78 18.70 10.49
N GLN A 259 8.54 19.77 11.25
CA GLN A 259 8.89 21.15 10.86
C GLN A 259 8.20 21.61 9.56
N GLY A 260 7.06 20.98 9.23
CA GLY A 260 6.19 21.37 8.13
C GLY A 260 5.45 22.68 8.40
N SER A 261 4.54 23.01 7.49
CA SER A 261 3.77 24.25 7.53
C SER A 261 3.02 24.45 8.85
N LEU A 262 2.93 25.71 9.27
CA LEU A 262 2.09 26.15 10.38
C LEU A 262 0.77 26.78 9.90
N ASN A 263 0.47 26.69 8.60
CA ASN A 263 -0.80 27.10 8.02
C ASN A 263 -1.76 25.90 7.94
N PRO A 264 -2.89 25.88 8.66
CA PRO A 264 -3.85 24.77 8.63
C PRO A 264 -4.38 24.42 7.24
N ALA A 265 -4.53 25.41 6.35
CA ALA A 265 -5.03 25.20 4.99
C ALA A 265 -4.14 24.25 4.18
N ASP A 266 -2.85 24.17 4.51
CA ASP A 266 -1.89 23.27 3.87
C ASP A 266 -2.16 21.79 4.20
N TYR A 267 -3.04 21.50 5.15
CA TYR A 267 -3.41 20.14 5.56
C TYR A 267 -4.90 19.86 5.48
N TYR A 268 -5.70 20.74 4.87
CA TYR A 268 -7.09 20.42 4.56
C TYR A 268 -7.19 19.15 3.72
N GLY A 269 -8.18 18.32 4.04
CA GLY A 269 -8.34 16.99 3.45
C GLY A 269 -7.74 15.84 4.27
N GLN A 270 -6.84 16.13 5.21
CA GLN A 270 -6.41 15.12 6.19
C GLN A 270 -7.59 14.75 7.13
N PRO A 271 -7.69 13.51 7.62
CA PRO A 271 -6.82 12.36 7.39
C PRO A 271 -7.18 11.52 6.15
N TYR A 272 -8.07 12.00 5.27
CA TYR A 272 -8.49 11.26 4.07
C TYR A 272 -7.46 11.30 2.92
N THR A 273 -6.66 12.36 2.83
CA THR A 273 -5.67 12.54 1.74
C THR A 273 -4.75 11.33 1.51
N PRO A 274 -4.16 10.67 2.53
CA PRO A 274 -3.34 9.47 2.34
C PRO A 274 -4.10 8.29 1.73
N LEU A 275 -5.39 8.13 2.03
CA LEU A 275 -6.24 7.11 1.39
C LEU A 275 -6.43 7.43 -0.10
N ARG A 276 -6.85 8.66 -0.42
CA ARG A 276 -6.99 9.11 -1.82
C ARG A 276 -5.69 8.92 -2.60
N PHE A 277 -4.57 9.31 -2.00
CA PHE A 277 -3.24 9.19 -2.56
C PHE A 277 -2.89 7.71 -2.86
N THR A 278 -3.05 6.84 -1.86
CA THR A 278 -2.76 5.40 -1.99
C THR A 278 -3.61 4.74 -3.07
N LEU A 279 -4.89 5.12 -3.17
CA LEU A 279 -5.77 4.63 -4.22
C LEU A 279 -5.30 5.08 -5.62
N ASN A 280 -5.03 6.38 -5.80
CA ASN A 280 -4.64 6.92 -7.10
C ASN A 280 -3.26 6.45 -7.58
N CYS A 281 -2.37 6.11 -6.66
CA CYS A 281 -1.01 5.70 -6.96
C CYS A 281 -0.84 4.18 -6.90
N TYR A 282 -0.88 3.62 -5.70
CA TYR A 282 -0.54 2.22 -5.48
C TYR A 282 -1.66 1.28 -5.98
N ALA A 283 -2.93 1.57 -5.70
CA ALA A 283 -4.02 0.73 -6.18
C ALA A 283 -4.20 0.83 -7.71
N SER A 284 -3.86 1.96 -8.34
CA SER A 284 -3.85 2.07 -9.81
C SER A 284 -2.76 1.23 -10.47
N LEU A 285 -1.59 1.09 -9.82
CA LEU A 285 -0.45 0.32 -10.33
C LEU A 285 -0.53 -1.17 -10.03
N TYR A 286 -1.04 -1.52 -8.85
CA TYR A 286 -1.02 -2.88 -8.33
C TYR A 286 -2.41 -3.51 -8.26
N GLY A 287 -3.47 -2.75 -8.52
CA GLY A 287 -4.85 -3.16 -8.22
C GLY A 287 -5.12 -3.17 -6.71
N VAL A 288 -6.37 -3.43 -6.33
CA VAL A 288 -6.78 -3.51 -4.92
C VAL A 288 -7.94 -4.48 -4.73
N ARG A 289 -7.85 -5.28 -3.67
CA ARG A 289 -8.89 -6.19 -3.23
C ARG A 289 -10.00 -5.44 -2.51
N ALA A 290 -9.62 -4.68 -1.48
CA ALA A 290 -10.53 -3.95 -0.63
C ALA A 290 -9.79 -2.90 0.21
N VAL A 291 -10.57 -1.89 0.65
CA VAL A 291 -10.23 -1.07 1.81
C VAL A 291 -10.72 -1.76 3.07
N LEU A 292 -9.82 -2.01 4.02
CA LEU A 292 -10.13 -2.55 5.34
C LEU A 292 -10.33 -1.38 6.31
N TRP A 293 -11.56 -1.17 6.76
CA TRP A 293 -11.93 -0.11 7.67
C TRP A 293 -12.05 -0.61 9.12
N HIS A 294 -11.32 0.04 10.02
CA HIS A 294 -11.45 -0.20 11.46
C HIS A 294 -11.38 1.11 12.24
N GLN A 295 -12.56 1.62 12.59
CA GLN A 295 -12.73 2.85 13.35
C GLN A 295 -14.09 2.90 14.01
N GLY A 296 -14.12 3.47 15.21
CA GLY A 296 -15.33 3.89 15.92
C GLY A 296 -15.12 4.01 17.43
N GLU A 297 -13.95 3.60 17.93
CA GLU A 297 -13.59 3.74 19.33
C GLU A 297 -13.47 5.22 19.73
N ALA A 298 -12.94 6.10 18.86
CA ALA A 298 -12.88 7.54 19.13
C ALA A 298 -14.27 8.21 19.16
N ASP A 299 -15.22 7.71 18.35
CA ASP A 299 -16.63 8.13 18.42
C ASP A 299 -17.33 7.63 19.69
N SER A 300 -16.70 6.71 20.42
CA SER A 300 -17.18 6.12 21.67
C SER A 300 -16.36 6.55 22.88
N ASP A 301 -15.36 7.41 22.69
CA ASP A 301 -14.51 7.93 23.75
C ASP A 301 -15.24 9.06 24.48
N SER A 302 -15.35 8.93 25.81
CA SER A 302 -15.97 9.95 26.67
C SER A 302 -15.14 11.23 26.74
N ASN A 303 -13.83 11.16 26.48
CA ASN A 303 -12.92 12.31 26.50
C ASN A 303 -12.91 13.09 25.18
N VAL A 304 -13.41 12.50 24.09
CA VAL A 304 -13.59 13.19 22.83
C VAL A 304 -14.83 14.07 22.90
N PRO A 305 -14.74 15.40 22.66
CA PRO A 305 -15.89 16.29 22.75
C PRO A 305 -16.98 15.95 21.74
N ALA A 306 -18.25 16.18 22.10
CA ALA A 306 -19.42 15.74 21.32
C ALA A 306 -19.43 16.25 19.87
N ASN A 307 -18.92 17.46 19.61
CA ASN A 307 -18.85 18.04 18.27
C ASN A 307 -17.90 17.31 17.32
N TYR A 308 -17.00 16.46 17.83
CA TYR A 308 -16.13 15.62 17.01
C TYR A 308 -16.76 14.26 16.70
N LYS A 309 -17.81 13.85 17.42
CA LYS A 309 -18.37 12.50 17.35
C LYS A 309 -19.59 12.44 16.43
N ALA A 310 -19.96 11.23 16.03
CA ALA A 310 -21.28 10.98 15.50
C ALA A 310 -22.35 11.21 16.58
N SER A 311 -23.39 11.97 16.23
CA SER A 311 -24.52 12.31 17.10
C SER A 311 -25.59 11.22 17.16
N SER A 312 -25.65 10.36 16.15
CA SER A 312 -26.60 9.25 16.02
C SER A 312 -26.03 8.15 15.10
N SER A 313 -26.69 7.00 15.04
CA SER A 313 -26.30 5.90 14.15
C SER A 313 -26.45 6.29 12.69
N ALA A 314 -27.49 7.07 12.37
CA ALA A 314 -27.70 7.65 11.04
C ALA A 314 -26.59 8.65 10.68
N ASP A 315 -26.17 9.50 11.61
CA ASP A 315 -25.07 10.44 11.40
C ASP A 315 -23.73 9.72 11.16
N TYR A 316 -23.43 8.67 11.94
CA TYR A 316 -22.26 7.82 11.71
C TYR A 316 -22.31 7.18 10.31
N GLN A 317 -23.46 6.58 9.96
CA GLN A 317 -23.69 5.95 8.65
C GLN A 317 -23.48 6.96 7.52
N THR A 318 -24.09 8.15 7.59
CA THR A 318 -23.98 9.18 6.55
C THR A 318 -22.52 9.61 6.37
N LYS A 319 -21.80 9.87 7.46
CA LYS A 319 -20.39 10.28 7.42
C LYS A 319 -19.51 9.19 6.81
N LEU A 320 -19.64 7.94 7.25
CA LEU A 320 -18.85 6.83 6.71
C LEU A 320 -19.21 6.52 5.25
N GLN A 321 -20.51 6.52 4.91
CA GLN A 321 -20.96 6.31 3.53
C GLN A 321 -20.42 7.39 2.58
N PHE A 322 -20.32 8.64 3.05
CA PHE A 322 -19.70 9.71 2.27
C PHE A 322 -18.22 9.40 2.00
N VAL A 323 -17.45 8.97 3.00
CA VAL A 323 -16.03 8.61 2.85
C VAL A 323 -15.87 7.46 1.84
N ILE A 324 -16.70 6.43 1.95
CA ILE A 324 -16.75 5.28 1.03
C ILE A 324 -17.02 5.78 -0.40
N ASN A 325 -18.07 6.56 -0.59
CA ASN A 325 -18.46 7.05 -1.91
C ASN A 325 -17.40 7.97 -2.51
N LYS A 326 -16.83 8.87 -1.70
CA LYS A 326 -15.75 9.76 -2.14
C LYS A 326 -14.52 8.98 -2.59
N SER A 327 -14.14 7.92 -1.86
CA SER A 327 -13.01 7.06 -2.24
C SER A 327 -13.24 6.33 -3.57
N ARG A 328 -14.48 5.89 -3.83
CA ARG A 328 -14.86 5.30 -5.13
C ARG A 328 -14.76 6.33 -6.23
N THR A 329 -15.31 7.54 -6.04
CA THR A 329 -15.20 8.64 -7.01
C THR A 329 -13.75 8.98 -7.30
N ASP A 330 -12.92 9.09 -6.27
CA ASP A 330 -11.52 9.46 -6.41
C ASP A 330 -10.64 8.37 -7.02
N PHE A 331 -11.07 7.10 -6.99
CA PHE A 331 -10.32 5.99 -7.57
C PHE A 331 -10.76 5.67 -9.00
N GLY A 332 -12.04 5.82 -9.34
CA GLY A 332 -12.51 5.53 -10.69
C GLY A 332 -13.98 5.13 -10.81
N ALA A 333 -14.87 5.67 -9.99
CA ALA A 333 -16.31 5.34 -10.05
C ALA A 333 -16.94 5.59 -11.42
N ALA A 334 -16.36 6.49 -12.22
CA ALA A 334 -16.76 6.72 -13.61
C ALA A 334 -16.55 5.49 -14.52
N ILE A 335 -15.61 4.60 -14.16
CA ILE A 335 -15.34 3.34 -14.86
C ILE A 335 -16.24 2.23 -14.31
N SER A 336 -16.33 2.12 -12.98
CA SER A 336 -17.26 1.21 -12.31
C SER A 336 -17.67 1.78 -10.95
N PRO A 337 -18.96 2.01 -10.68
CA PRO A 337 -19.40 2.62 -9.43
C PRO A 337 -19.07 1.76 -8.20
N ASN A 338 -18.84 0.46 -8.40
CA ASN A 338 -18.45 -0.51 -7.37
C ASN A 338 -16.97 -0.90 -7.47
N ILE A 339 -16.13 -0.04 -8.07
CA ILE A 339 -14.70 -0.31 -8.31
C ILE A 339 -13.89 -0.55 -7.03
N LEU A 340 -14.41 -0.15 -5.86
CA LEU A 340 -13.69 -0.29 -4.60
C LEU A 340 -14.56 -0.99 -3.57
N CYS A 341 -14.13 -2.20 -3.20
CA CYS A 341 -14.70 -2.91 -2.07
C CYS A 341 -14.27 -2.28 -0.75
N TRP A 342 -15.21 -2.24 0.19
CA TRP A 342 -14.94 -1.85 1.57
C TRP A 342 -15.33 -2.99 2.50
N VAL A 343 -14.49 -3.24 3.51
CA VAL A 343 -14.75 -4.21 4.58
C VAL A 343 -14.82 -3.41 5.87
N VAL A 344 -16.00 -3.31 6.46
CA VAL A 344 -16.27 -2.43 7.61
C VAL A 344 -16.33 -3.25 8.89
N SER A 345 -15.30 -3.10 9.71
CA SER A 345 -15.25 -3.72 11.04
C SER A 345 -16.27 -3.07 11.98
N LYS A 346 -16.82 -3.83 12.94
CA LYS A 346 -17.45 -3.18 14.10
C LYS A 346 -16.39 -2.95 15.17
N ALA A 347 -16.18 -1.69 15.51
CA ALA A 347 -15.16 -1.24 16.46
C ALA A 347 -15.74 -0.05 17.21
N SER A 348 -16.15 -0.25 18.46
CA SER A 348 -16.83 0.75 19.27
C SER A 348 -16.35 0.79 20.72
N ILE A 349 -15.56 -0.19 21.18
CA ILE A 349 -15.02 -0.18 22.55
C ILE A 349 -13.84 0.77 22.65
N SER A 350 -13.93 1.77 23.54
CA SER A 350 -12.81 2.61 23.98
C SER A 350 -12.41 2.28 25.43
N LYS A 351 -11.28 2.83 25.89
CA LYS A 351 -10.61 2.64 27.20
C LYS A 351 -11.47 2.27 28.42
N TYR A 352 -12.68 2.81 28.51
CA TYR A 352 -13.51 2.82 29.72
C TYR A 352 -14.99 2.52 29.47
N GLY A 353 -15.40 2.29 28.22
CA GLY A 353 -16.80 2.32 27.83
C GLY A 353 -17.35 0.95 27.47
N PRO A 354 -18.63 0.66 27.77
CA PRO A 354 -19.30 -0.46 27.14
C PRO A 354 -19.40 -0.24 25.63
N LEU A 355 -19.85 -1.27 24.91
CA LEU A 355 -20.23 -1.19 23.49
C LEU A 355 -21.06 0.07 23.20
N ASN A 356 -20.77 0.72 22.08
CA ASN A 356 -21.55 1.87 21.62
C ASN A 356 -22.48 1.45 20.49
N ASN A 357 -23.76 1.21 20.81
CA ASN A 357 -24.78 0.82 19.83
C ASN A 357 -24.96 1.85 18.71
N THR A 358 -24.79 3.14 18.99
CA THR A 358 -24.86 4.20 17.98
C THR A 358 -23.84 3.96 16.86
N VAL A 359 -22.59 3.73 17.25
CA VAL A 359 -21.49 3.46 16.32
C VAL A 359 -21.69 2.12 15.62
N ARG A 360 -22.02 1.07 16.36
CA ARG A 360 -22.21 -0.29 15.82
C ARG A 360 -23.34 -0.37 14.80
N THR A 361 -24.48 0.25 15.08
CA THR A 361 -25.60 0.32 14.14
C THR A 361 -25.20 1.12 12.90
N GLY A 362 -24.49 2.24 13.05
CA GLY A 362 -23.98 3.01 11.91
C GLY A 362 -23.03 2.20 11.02
N GLN A 363 -22.09 1.46 11.62
CA GLN A 363 -21.18 0.54 10.91
C GLN A 363 -21.94 -0.59 10.19
N GLY A 364 -22.98 -1.15 10.82
CA GLY A 364 -23.82 -2.17 10.19
C GLY A 364 -24.63 -1.62 9.01
N ASN A 365 -25.14 -0.40 9.11
CA ASN A 365 -26.03 0.19 8.12
C ASN A 365 -25.32 0.62 6.82
N VAL A 366 -23.98 0.74 6.79
CA VAL A 366 -23.23 1.01 5.55
C VAL A 366 -22.96 -0.26 4.72
N VAL A 367 -23.25 -1.44 5.27
CA VAL A 367 -23.07 -2.72 4.57
C VAL A 367 -24.13 -2.87 3.47
N GLY A 368 -23.68 -3.17 2.25
CA GLY A 368 -24.51 -3.28 1.06
C GLY A 368 -23.70 -3.08 -0.23
N GLY A 369 -24.13 -3.73 -1.32
CA GLY A 369 -23.42 -3.66 -2.60
C GLY A 369 -21.98 -4.16 -2.49
N ALA A 370 -21.01 -3.32 -2.86
CA ALA A 370 -19.57 -3.61 -2.74
C ALA A 370 -18.99 -3.31 -1.34
N THR A 371 -19.81 -2.91 -0.37
CA THR A 371 -19.40 -2.77 1.04
C THR A 371 -19.86 -3.99 1.82
N THR A 372 -18.94 -4.67 2.48
CA THR A 372 -19.19 -5.89 3.24
C THR A 372 -18.93 -5.68 4.73
N GLY A 373 -19.65 -6.43 5.56
CA GLY A 373 -19.36 -6.51 6.98
C GLY A 373 -18.02 -7.18 7.19
N GLY A 374 -17.18 -6.52 7.98
CA GLY A 374 -15.92 -7.04 8.43
C GLY A 374 -16.01 -7.58 9.86
N PRO A 375 -14.85 -7.72 10.49
CA PRO A 375 -14.77 -8.16 11.87
C PRO A 375 -15.44 -7.15 12.84
N ASP A 376 -16.43 -7.59 13.62
CA ASP A 376 -16.73 -7.17 15.02
C ASP A 376 -15.62 -7.31 16.11
N THR A 377 -14.66 -6.39 16.16
CA THR A 377 -13.56 -6.38 17.12
C THR A 377 -13.96 -6.02 18.55
N ASP A 378 -15.26 -5.77 18.79
CA ASP A 378 -15.78 -5.53 20.13
C ASP A 378 -16.03 -6.82 20.92
N TYR A 379 -16.31 -7.95 20.25
CA TYR A 379 -16.64 -9.24 20.88
C TYR A 379 -15.51 -10.25 20.77
N ILE A 380 -14.33 -9.78 21.13
CA ILE A 380 -13.18 -10.62 21.28
C ILE A 380 -13.43 -11.63 22.44
N VAL A 381 -13.30 -12.93 22.14
CA VAL A 381 -13.49 -14.03 23.13
C VAL A 381 -12.56 -13.77 24.29
N GLY A 382 -13.19 -13.43 25.42
CA GLY A 382 -12.50 -12.84 26.54
C GLY A 382 -12.87 -11.42 26.94
N SER A 383 -14.01 -10.97 26.47
CA SER A 383 -14.80 -9.97 27.18
C SER A 383 -16.27 -10.24 26.92
N GLY A 384 -16.85 -11.12 27.74
CA GLY A 384 -18.31 -11.24 27.83
C GLY A 384 -18.92 -10.00 28.46
N GLY A 385 -18.79 -8.81 27.87
CA GLY A 385 -19.02 -7.57 28.61
C GLY A 385 -18.15 -7.58 29.87
N ALA A 386 -16.85 -7.30 29.71
CA ALA A 386 -15.81 -7.77 30.62
C ALA A 386 -15.64 -9.31 30.64
N ILE A 387 -14.39 -9.75 30.84
CA ILE A 387 -13.93 -11.12 31.15
C ILE A 387 -13.33 -11.99 30.02
N ALA A 388 -11.99 -12.08 30.13
CA ALA A 388 -10.97 -13.14 29.90
C ALA A 388 -10.52 -13.61 28.50
N GLY A 389 -9.54 -12.93 27.86
CA GLY A 389 -8.80 -13.57 26.78
C GLY A 389 -7.93 -12.70 25.88
N ILE A 390 -8.20 -11.39 25.77
CA ILE A 390 -7.28 -10.45 25.09
C ILE A 390 -7.05 -9.27 26.01
N THR A 391 -5.81 -9.18 26.46
CA THR A 391 -5.34 -8.01 27.17
C THR A 391 -5.33 -6.87 26.16
N TYR A 392 -6.14 -5.82 26.39
CA TYR A 392 -5.82 -4.53 25.79
C TYR A 392 -4.43 -4.13 26.29
N ARG A 393 -3.71 -3.33 25.51
CA ARG A 393 -2.47 -2.71 26.01
C ARG A 393 -2.75 -2.00 27.33
N ARG A 394 -1.69 -1.65 28.07
CA ARG A 394 -1.80 -0.87 29.33
C ARG A 394 -2.63 0.43 29.21
N ASP A 395 -2.86 0.92 27.99
CA ASP A 395 -3.74 2.05 27.70
C ASP A 395 -5.24 1.71 27.58
N SER A 396 -5.64 0.45 27.72
CA SER A 396 -7.00 -0.12 27.67
C SER A 396 -7.83 0.16 26.41
N THR A 397 -7.25 0.72 25.35
CA THR A 397 -7.95 1.05 24.08
C THR A 397 -7.43 0.22 22.91
N HIS A 398 -6.14 -0.08 22.90
CA HIS A 398 -5.50 -0.72 21.75
C HIS A 398 -5.24 -2.20 21.99
N PHE A 399 -5.31 -3.01 20.93
CA PHE A 399 -5.07 -4.45 21.03
C PHE A 399 -3.62 -4.77 21.41
N GLU A 400 -3.39 -5.81 22.22
CA GLU A 400 -2.04 -6.38 22.35
C GLU A 400 -1.62 -7.12 21.08
N GLU A 401 -0.37 -6.90 20.66
CA GLU A 401 0.23 -7.41 19.42
C GLU A 401 0.53 -8.92 19.47
N ASN A 402 0.59 -9.51 20.67
CA ASN A 402 1.13 -10.84 20.92
C ASN A 402 0.09 -11.98 20.82
N TYR A 403 -1.20 -11.67 20.73
CA TYR A 403 -2.24 -12.67 20.99
C TYR A 403 -2.93 -13.14 19.71
N ASN A 404 -2.89 -14.47 19.52
CA ASN A 404 -3.60 -15.16 18.45
C ASN A 404 -5.08 -14.72 18.34
N GLY A 405 -5.75 -14.33 19.42
CA GLY A 405 -7.18 -14.00 19.41
C GLY A 405 -7.57 -12.78 18.56
N ALA A 406 -6.96 -11.61 18.74
CA ALA A 406 -7.44 -10.35 18.14
C ALA A 406 -7.18 -10.35 16.63
N LEU A 407 -6.05 -10.93 16.28
CA LEU A 407 -5.49 -11.02 14.95
C LEU A 407 -6.15 -12.13 14.11
N THR A 408 -6.56 -13.25 14.73
CA THR A 408 -7.34 -14.31 14.05
C THR A 408 -8.78 -13.87 13.80
N TRP A 409 -9.28 -12.92 14.58
CA TRP A 409 -10.64 -12.43 14.46
C TRP A 409 -10.78 -11.42 13.30
N LEU A 410 -9.75 -10.59 13.07
CA LEU A 410 -9.57 -9.85 11.83
C LEU A 410 -9.46 -10.75 10.59
N VAL A 411 -9.15 -12.04 10.73
CA VAL A 411 -8.95 -12.97 9.61
C VAL A 411 -10.22 -13.75 9.30
N ASN A 412 -10.94 -14.21 10.32
CA ASN A 412 -12.13 -15.04 10.14
C ASN A 412 -13.34 -14.25 9.60
N GLY A 413 -13.31 -12.91 9.68
CA GLY A 413 -14.37 -12.02 9.16
C GLY A 413 -14.08 -11.33 7.83
N THR A 414 -12.87 -11.45 7.26
CA THR A 414 -12.41 -10.61 6.13
C THR A 414 -12.18 -11.35 4.82
N THR A 415 -12.95 -12.38 4.50
CA THR A 415 -12.91 -12.94 3.14
C THR A 415 -14.07 -12.40 2.31
N PRO A 416 -13.94 -11.22 1.66
CA PRO A 416 -14.79 -10.88 0.52
C PRO A 416 -14.75 -12.02 -0.50
N SER A 417 -15.90 -12.37 -1.06
CA SER A 417 -16.02 -13.28 -2.21
C SER A 417 -15.08 -12.85 -3.33
N ALA A 418 -14.40 -13.81 -4.00
CA ALA A 418 -13.44 -13.63 -5.10
C ALA A 418 -13.91 -12.70 -6.24
N THR A 419 -15.21 -12.40 -6.31
CA THR A 419 -15.90 -11.81 -7.47
C THR A 419 -15.69 -10.31 -7.73
N THR A 420 -15.07 -9.54 -6.82
CA THR A 420 -15.04 -8.07 -6.95
C THR A 420 -13.65 -7.47 -7.21
N ALA A 421 -12.76 -8.23 -7.83
CA ALA A 421 -11.43 -7.75 -8.22
C ALA A 421 -11.55 -6.66 -9.29
N THR A 422 -11.04 -5.47 -8.99
CA THR A 422 -11.07 -4.33 -9.89
C THR A 422 -9.71 -4.09 -10.52
N LYS A 423 -9.70 -4.33 -11.83
CA LYS A 423 -8.58 -4.11 -12.72
C LYS A 423 -8.53 -2.62 -13.08
N PHE A 424 -7.43 -1.96 -12.80
CA PHE A 424 -6.94 -0.92 -13.69
C PHE A 424 -6.04 -1.62 -14.71
N LEU A 425 -6.47 -1.65 -15.98
CA LEU A 425 -5.47 -1.55 -17.03
C LEU A 425 -4.95 -0.12 -16.91
N PRO A 426 -3.64 0.15 -16.87
CA PRO A 426 -3.17 1.52 -17.00
C PRO A 426 -3.79 2.05 -18.29
N ALA A 427 -4.73 2.99 -18.14
CA ALA A 427 -5.12 3.82 -19.25
C ALA A 427 -3.81 4.45 -19.71
N LEU A 428 -3.48 4.16 -20.97
CA LEU A 428 -2.42 4.78 -21.72
C LEU A 428 -2.27 6.25 -21.29
N TYR A 429 -1.02 6.71 -21.22
CA TYR A 429 -0.73 8.10 -21.54
C TYR A 429 -1.54 8.45 -22.80
N HIS A 430 -2.69 9.09 -22.62
CA HIS A 430 -3.27 9.87 -23.69
C HIS A 430 -2.17 10.86 -24.05
N SER A 431 -1.80 10.86 -25.32
CA SER A 431 -0.97 11.88 -25.94
C SER A 431 -1.19 13.21 -25.25
N LEU A 432 -0.14 13.76 -24.63
CA LEU A 432 -0.09 15.16 -24.27
C LEU A 432 -0.68 15.94 -25.45
N PRO A 433 -1.61 16.89 -25.24
CA PRO A 433 -2.06 17.74 -26.31
C PRO A 433 -0.82 18.44 -26.88
N THR A 434 -0.48 18.10 -28.13
CA THR A 434 0.27 19.01 -28.98
C THR A 434 -0.54 20.29 -29.07
N GLN A 435 -0.19 21.30 -28.28
CA GLN A 435 -0.09 22.71 -28.66
C GLN A 435 0.06 23.59 -27.42
N LEU A 436 1.28 24.08 -27.20
CA LEU A 436 1.50 25.45 -26.80
C LEU A 436 2.35 26.07 -27.89
N THR A 437 1.69 26.61 -28.90
CA THR A 437 2.29 27.63 -29.75
C THR A 437 2.53 28.84 -28.86
N GLU A 438 3.81 29.17 -28.64
CA GLU A 438 4.23 30.46 -28.12
C GLU A 438 3.68 31.55 -29.05
N THR A 439 2.66 32.27 -28.59
CA THR A 439 2.37 33.60 -29.11
C THR A 439 3.37 34.55 -28.48
N ASN A 440 4.42 34.86 -29.24
CA ASN A 440 5.24 36.04 -29.00
C ASN A 440 4.38 37.28 -29.29
N ASP A 441 3.93 37.96 -28.23
CA ASP A 441 3.46 39.33 -28.35
C ASP A 441 4.64 40.27 -28.11
N THR A 442 4.93 41.05 -29.16
CA THR A 442 5.67 42.32 -29.15
C THR A 442 4.89 43.42 -28.46
#